data_AF-W7YK68-F1
#
_entry.id   AF-W7YK68-F1
#
_cell.length_a   1.000
_cell.length_b   1.000
_cell.length_c   1.000
_cell.angle_alpha   90.00
_cell.angle_beta   90.00
_cell.angle_gamma   90.00
#
_symmetry.space_group_name_H-M   'P 1'
#
loop_
_entity.id
_entity.type
_entity.pdbx_description
1 polymer ?
#
loop_
_entity_poly.entity_id
_entity_poly.type
_entity_poly.pdbx_seq_one_letter_code
_entity_poly.pdbx_strand_id
1 'polypeptide(L)'
;MEAIEKQLALDPNVKFFLATDDKDIKKELLEKYPKHIFTNETPLSRNSAEGIKGALVDFLCLSNAKLIIGSSSSSFSSEAANYGNIDLTILKK
;
A
#
# COMPACT_ATOMS: atom_id res chain seq x y z
N MET A 1 0.87 -0.53 12.76
CA MET A 1 1.67 0.71 12.93
C MET A 1 3.16 0.45 13.10
N GLU A 2 3.57 -0.55 13.89
CA GLU A 2 4.99 -0.89 14.15
C GLU A 2 5.88 -0.94 12.90
N ALA A 3 5.39 -1.53 11.79
CA ALA A 3 6.16 -1.61 10.55
C ALA A 3 6.49 -0.24 9.93
N ILE A 4 5.58 0.73 10.01
CA ILE A 4 5.82 2.11 9.54
C ILE A 4 6.86 2.78 10.43
N GLU A 5 6.72 2.66 11.75
CA GLU A 5 7.63 3.25 12.74
C GLU A 5 9.05 2.69 12.59
N LYS A 6 9.18 1.38 12.35
CA LYS A 6 10.47 0.73 12.07
C LYS A 6 11.13 1.30 10.81
N GLN A 7 10.37 1.49 9.73
CA GLN A 7 10.92 2.05 8.49
C GLN A 7 11.28 3.54 8.64
N LEU A 8 10.49 4.33 9.37
CA LEU A 8 10.80 5.73 9.69
C LEU A 8 12.06 5.87 10.57
N ALA A 9 12.32 4.90 11.45
CA ALA A 9 13.54 4.88 12.25
C ALA A 9 14.80 4.60 11.41
N LEU A 10 14.66 3.87 10.30
CA LEU A 10 15.76 3.57 9.36
C LEU A 10 16.00 4.72 8.39
N ASP A 11 14.92 5.31 7.86
CA ASP A 11 14.96 6.48 6.98
C ASP A 11 13.82 7.43 7.34
N PRO A 12 14.10 8.55 8.03
CA PRO A 12 13.10 9.55 8.37
C PRO A 12 12.40 10.20 7.18
N ASN A 13 12.92 10.06 5.95
CA ASN A 13 12.31 10.60 4.73
C ASN A 13 11.59 9.53 3.90
N VAL A 14 11.47 8.30 4.40
CA VAL A 14 10.78 7.21 3.71
C VAL A 14 9.34 7.60 3.39
N LYS A 15 8.87 7.19 2.21
CA LYS A 15 7.50 7.37 1.75
C LYS A 15 6.85 6.02 1.57
N PHE A 16 5.56 5.95 1.90
CA PHE A 16 4.74 4.76 1.80
C PHE A 16 3.58 5.04 0.86
N PHE A 17 3.33 4.08 -0.03
CA PHE A 17 2.08 4.04 -0.78
C PHE A 17 1.13 3.06 -0.08
N LEU A 18 -0.06 3.52 0.26
CA LEU A 18 -1.10 2.75 0.93
C LEU A 18 -2.19 2.36 -0.07
N ALA A 19 -2.27 1.05 -0.36
CA ALA A 19 -3.38 0.43 -1.08
C ALA A 19 -4.24 -0.35 -0.07
N THR A 20 -5.44 0.14 0.22
CA THR A 20 -6.38 -0.49 1.17
C THR A 20 -7.82 -0.19 0.75
N ASP A 21 -8.71 -1.17 0.93
CA ASP A 21 -10.16 -0.99 0.81
C ASP A 21 -10.82 -0.58 2.14
N ASP A 22 -10.07 -0.67 3.24
CA ASP A 22 -10.48 -0.21 4.57
C ASP A 22 -10.34 1.33 4.70
N LYS A 23 -11.49 2.01 4.78
CA LYS A 23 -11.56 3.47 4.89
C LYS A 23 -11.09 3.99 6.24
N ASP A 24 -11.28 3.24 7.31
CA ASP A 24 -10.91 3.67 8.66
C ASP A 24 -9.40 3.62 8.82
N ILE A 25 -8.76 2.53 8.37
CA ILE A 25 -7.30 2.41 8.32
C ILE A 25 -6.68 3.48 7.42
N LYS A 26 -7.29 3.75 6.26
CA LYS A 26 -6.85 4.82 5.35
C LYS A 26 -6.83 6.17 6.06
N LYS A 27 -7.93 6.53 6.72
CA LYS A 27 -8.05 7.79 7.46
C LYS A 27 -7.03 7.86 8.60
N GLU A 28 -6.96 6.82 9.43
CA GLU A 28 -6.04 6.77 10.57
C GLU A 28 -4.58 6.97 10.13
N LEU A 29 -4.15 6.29 9.06
CA LEU A 29 -2.77 6.37 8.57
C LEU A 29 -2.43 7.72 7.95
N LEU A 30 -3.37 8.33 7.21
CA LEU A 30 -3.20 9.67 6.66
C LEU A 30 -3.11 10.73 7.76
N GLU A 31 -3.93 10.61 8.81
CA GLU A 31 -3.91 11.53 9.95
C GLU A 31 -2.62 11.37 10.79
N LYS A 32 -2.18 10.13 11.02
CA LYS A 32 -1.00 9.84 11.85
C LYS A 32 0.32 10.15 11.13
N TYR A 33 0.38 9.98 9.81
CA TYR A 33 1.62 10.13 9.02
C TYR A 33 1.42 10.95 7.72
N PRO A 34 0.92 12.20 7.81
CA PRO A 34 0.45 12.97 6.65
C PRO A 34 1.53 13.32 5.62
N LYS A 35 2.81 13.29 6.02
CA LYS A 35 3.95 13.57 5.13
C LYS A 35 4.56 12.31 4.50
N HIS A 36 4.19 11.13 5.00
CA HIS A 36 4.81 9.87 4.61
C HIS A 36 3.86 8.92 3.89
N ILE A 37 2.55 9.02 4.14
CA ILE A 37 1.55 8.14 3.51
C ILE A 37 0.92 8.85 2.32
N PHE A 38 0.98 8.18 1.17
CA PHE A 38 0.31 8.54 -0.06
C PHE A 38 -0.63 7.42 -0.46
N THR A 39 -1.73 7.74 -1.12
CA THR A 39 -2.76 6.77 -1.49
C THR A 39 -3.56 7.32 -2.65
N ASN A 40 -4.22 6.44 -3.39
CA ASN A 40 -5.10 6.81 -4.47
C ASN A 40 -6.54 7.02 -3.97
N GLU A 41 -7.27 7.96 -4.57
CA GLU A 41 -8.65 8.31 -4.17
C GLU A 41 -9.71 7.84 -5.18
N THR A 42 -9.36 6.89 -6.04
CA THR A 42 -10.31 6.31 -6.99
C THR A 42 -11.36 5.42 -6.32
N PRO A 43 -12.56 5.31 -6.91
CA PRO A 43 -13.61 4.43 -6.41
C PRO A 43 -13.14 2.97 -6.29
N LEU A 44 -13.44 2.34 -5.16
CA LEU A 44 -13.22 0.91 -4.94
C LEU A 44 -14.33 0.09 -5.60
N SER A 45 -14.36 0.09 -6.93
CA SER A 45 -15.37 -0.60 -7.73
C SER A 45 -14.74 -1.52 -8.77
N ARG A 46 -15.10 -2.80 -8.71
CA ARG A 46 -14.69 -3.81 -9.71
C ARG A 46 -15.48 -3.72 -11.01
N ASN A 47 -16.57 -2.95 -11.01
CA ASN A 47 -17.53 -2.88 -12.12
C ASN A 47 -17.52 -1.51 -12.82
N SER A 48 -16.61 -0.60 -12.44
CA SER A 48 -16.45 0.68 -13.14
C SER A 48 -15.07 0.78 -13.78
N ALA A 49 -15.01 1.39 -14.96
CA ALA A 49 -13.75 1.65 -15.65
C ALA A 49 -12.80 2.49 -14.78
N GLU A 50 -13.35 3.44 -14.01
CA GLU A 50 -12.58 4.27 -13.08
C GLU A 50 -11.97 3.46 -11.93
N GLY A 51 -12.75 2.56 -11.32
CA GLY A 51 -12.24 1.73 -10.22
C GLY A 51 -11.21 0.69 -10.68
N ILE A 52 -11.40 0.11 -11.87
CA ILE A 52 -10.40 -0.78 -12.48
C ILE A 52 -9.09 -0.03 -12.77
N LYS A 53 -9.17 1.17 -13.34
CA LYS A 53 -7.98 2.02 -13.58
C LYS A 53 -7.31 2.41 -12.26
N GLY A 54 -8.10 2.72 -11.24
CA GLY A 54 -7.63 2.99 -9.89
C GLY A 54 -6.85 1.84 -9.27
N ALA A 55 -7.41 0.64 -9.32
CA ALA A 55 -6.74 -0.57 -8.87
C ALA A 55 -5.44 -0.86 -9.65
N LEU A 56 -5.42 -0.56 -10.95
CA LEU A 56 -4.19 -0.68 -11.75
C LEU A 56 -3.12 0.34 -11.30
N VAL A 57 -3.50 1.58 -11.00
CA VAL A 57 -2.57 2.58 -10.45
C VAL A 57 -1.99 2.08 -9.12
N ASP A 58 -2.84 1.56 -8.23
CA ASP A 58 -2.39 1.02 -6.94
C ASP A 58 -1.40 -0.14 -7.13
N PHE A 59 -1.74 -1.06 -8.04
CA PHE A 59 -0.89 -2.20 -8.37
C PHE A 59 0.48 -1.76 -8.86
N LEU A 60 0.53 -0.80 -9.79
CA LEU A 60 1.78 -0.28 -10.34
C LEU A 60 2.61 0.48 -9.29
N CYS A 61 1.96 1.23 -8.39
CA CYS A 61 2.64 1.88 -7.28
C CYS A 61 3.29 0.86 -6.33
N LEU A 62 2.60 -0.24 -6.02
CA LEU A 62 3.16 -1.32 -5.21
C LEU A 62 4.31 -2.03 -5.95
N SER A 63 4.13 -2.39 -7.22
CA SER A 63 5.11 -3.16 -7.97
C SER A 63 6.38 -2.38 -8.32
N ASN A 64 6.40 -1.06 -8.14
CA ASN A 64 7.57 -0.20 -8.31
C ASN A 64 8.13 0.28 -6.96
N ALA A 65 7.63 -0.21 -5.83
CA ALA A 65 8.16 0.09 -4.51
C ALA A 65 9.50 -0.62 -4.27
N LYS A 66 10.25 -0.18 -3.25
CA LYS A 66 11.49 -0.86 -2.81
C LYS A 66 11.23 -2.08 -1.94
N LEU A 67 10.09 -2.09 -1.26
CA LEU A 67 9.65 -3.12 -0.31
C LEU A 67 8.13 -3.05 -0.25
N ILE A 68 7.47 -4.20 -0.29
CA ILE A 68 6.04 -4.31 -0.03
C ILE A 68 5.84 -4.89 1.37
N ILE A 69 5.01 -4.22 2.16
CA ILE A 69 4.56 -4.69 3.48
C ILE A 69 3.08 -5.01 3.34
N GLY A 70 2.74 -6.30 3.32
CA GLY A 70 1.39 -6.78 3.04
C GLY A 70 0.80 -7.61 4.18
N SER A 71 -0.43 -8.06 3.98
CA SER A 71 -1.12 -9.02 4.85
C SER A 71 -1.24 -10.38 4.16
N SER A 72 -1.26 -11.46 4.95
CA SER A 72 -1.36 -12.83 4.42
C SER A 72 -2.66 -13.11 3.66
N SER A 73 -3.67 -12.25 3.81
CA SER A 73 -4.98 -12.38 3.19
C SER A 73 -5.08 -11.72 1.81
N SER A 74 -4.02 -11.04 1.34
CA SER A 74 -4.06 -10.28 0.09
C SER A 74 -3.20 -10.93 -1.00
N SER A 75 -3.86 -11.54 -2.00
CA SER A 75 -3.18 -11.90 -3.24
C SER A 75 -2.63 -10.66 -3.94
N PHE A 76 -3.34 -9.52 -3.88
CA PHE A 76 -2.95 -8.28 -4.55
C PHE A 76 -1.50 -7.83 -4.28
N SER A 77 -1.04 -7.86 -3.03
CA SER A 77 0.35 -7.53 -2.69
C SER A 77 1.36 -8.59 -3.15
N SER A 78 0.94 -9.85 -3.20
CA SER A 78 1.76 -10.97 -3.68
C SER A 78 1.96 -10.90 -5.19
N GLU A 79 0.89 -10.68 -5.96
CA GLU A 79 0.97 -10.47 -7.40
C GLU A 79 1.78 -9.21 -7.75
N ALA A 80 1.65 -8.11 -7.00
CA ALA A 80 2.44 -6.90 -7.24
C ALA A 80 3.94 -7.13 -6.97
N ALA A 81 4.27 -7.84 -5.89
CA ALA A 81 5.63 -8.25 -5.57
C ALA A 81 6.25 -9.11 -6.67
N ASN A 82 5.50 -10.12 -7.13
CA ASN A 82 5.93 -11.00 -8.22
C ASN A 82 6.14 -10.23 -9.53
N TYR A 83 5.22 -9.33 -9.88
CA TYR A 83 5.33 -8.53 -11.10
C TYR A 83 6.54 -7.59 -11.07
N GLY A 84 6.78 -6.94 -9.93
CA GLY A 84 7.88 -5.99 -9.75
C GLY A 84 9.22 -6.63 -9.40
N ASN A 85 9.26 -7.95 -9.13
CA ASN A 85 10.39 -8.63 -8.49
C ASN A 85 10.85 -7.90 -7.21
N ILE A 86 9.87 -7.56 -6.35
CA ILE A 86 10.07 -6.81 -5.10
C ILE A 86 9.90 -7.73 -3.89
N ASP A 87 10.72 -7.52 -2.86
CA ASP A 87 10.58 -8.23 -1.60
C ASP A 87 9.23 -7.93 -0.93
N LEU A 88 8.56 -9.00 -0.45
CA LEU A 88 7.29 -8.93 0.27
C LEU A 88 7.47 -9.40 1.71
N THR A 89 7.22 -8.49 2.66
CA THR A 89 7.09 -8.83 4.08
C THR A 89 5.63 -8.95 4.46
N ILE A 90 5.22 -10.11 4.97
CA ILE A 90 3.87 -10.34 5.47
C ILE A 90 3.80 -10.05 6.96
N LEU A 91 2.90 -9.15 7.35
CA LEU A 91 2.57 -8.90 8.75
C LEU A 91 1.82 -10.10 9.32
N LYS A 92 2.38 -10.70 10.39
CA LYS A 92 1.68 -11.72 11.17
C LYS A 92 0.68 -11.01 12.10
N LYS A 93 -0.53 -11.56 12.22
CA LYS A 93 -1.52 -11.11 13.20
C LYS A 93 -1.00 -11.29 14.62
#